data_AF-A0A812TVE1-F1
#
_entry.id   AF-A0A812TVE1-F1
#
_cell.length_a   1.000
_cell.length_b   1.000
_cell.length_c   1.000
_cell.angle_alpha   90.00
_cell.angle_beta   90.00
_cell.angle_gamma   90.00
#
_symmetry.space_group_name_H-M   'P 1'
#
loop_
_entity.id
_entity.type
_entity.pdbx_description
1 polymer ?
#
loop_
_entity_poly.entity_id
_entity_poly.type
_entity_poly.pdbx_seq_one_letter_code
_entity_poly.pdbx_strand_id
1 'polypeptide(L)'
;MEGMTKEALIMRLEEMRETVPRGWSKSQIIHRLEEVSRRNGIPLLSNKKEKTPLKTKVTELNKAARNKATLVKLLQEEYMMEINPLHTIRQLVSAALDHIYEHTAVSKDDLVGFGRHHDLTYQATRDSYPQYCTWVRQTSREEKEVCTALRRFAVWLEQEESNPIPENVVKTIKTTVQEPPEEIPVKPVAMAKSPARRSVAASSVGSVTSVRTEVLAELLDTVKDLKEEVAALKGPSEERPRKKESRSGASSLQGYTMVTNPGDKQ
;
A
#
# COMPACT_ATOMS: atom_id res chain seq x y z
N MET A 1 9.69 -10.48 -26.25
CA MET A 1 10.40 -11.62 -26.86
C MET A 1 11.05 -12.55 -25.83
N GLU A 2 11.69 -12.03 -24.76
CA GLU A 2 12.37 -12.85 -23.72
C GLU A 2 11.51 -13.97 -23.10
N GLY A 3 10.20 -13.73 -22.94
CA GLY A 3 9.25 -14.69 -22.36
C GLY A 3 8.61 -15.68 -23.33
N MET A 4 8.83 -15.58 -24.65
CA MET A 4 8.25 -16.52 -25.62
C MET A 4 9.03 -17.84 -25.66
N THR A 5 8.37 -18.95 -25.98
CA THR A 5 9.03 -20.25 -26.18
C THR A 5 9.86 -20.25 -27.46
N LYS A 6 10.88 -21.11 -27.54
CA LYS A 6 11.74 -21.22 -28.74
C LYS A 6 10.91 -21.52 -30.00
N GLU A 7 9.90 -22.38 -29.87
CA GLU A 7 8.99 -22.78 -30.94
C GLU A 7 8.14 -21.61 -31.45
N ALA A 8 7.57 -20.79 -30.55
CA ALA A 8 6.81 -19.61 -30.94
C ALA A 8 7.66 -18.57 -31.71
N LEU A 9 8.95 -18.47 -31.37
CA LEU A 9 9.89 -17.59 -32.07
C LEU A 9 10.23 -18.12 -33.47
N ILE A 10 10.37 -19.45 -33.63
CA ILE A 10 10.61 -20.09 -34.92
C ILE A 10 9.40 -19.91 -35.83
N MET A 11 8.19 -20.19 -35.32
CA MET A 11 6.94 -20.04 -36.08
C MET A 11 6.77 -18.62 -36.63
N ARG A 12 7.18 -17.60 -35.87
CA ARG A 12 7.11 -16.19 -36.30
C ARG A 12 8.17 -15.82 -37.34
N LEU A 13 9.33 -16.48 -37.36
CA LEU A 13 10.31 -16.33 -38.44
C LEU A 13 9.85 -17.05 -39.72
N GLU A 14 9.21 -18.21 -39.58
CA GLU A 14 8.61 -18.94 -40.69
C GLU A 14 7.46 -18.15 -41.34
N GLU A 15 6.64 -17.46 -40.54
CA GLU A 15 5.62 -16.51 -41.02
C GLU A 15 6.22 -15.37 -41.85
N MET A 16 7.42 -14.91 -41.49
CA MET A 16 8.20 -13.91 -42.25
C MET A 16 9.03 -14.53 -43.39
N ARG A 17 8.79 -15.81 -43.73
CA ARG A 17 9.45 -16.58 -44.80
C ARG A 17 10.97 -16.72 -44.65
N GLU A 18 11.48 -16.71 -43.42
CA GLU A 18 12.87 -17.07 -43.13
C GLU A 18 12.97 -18.45 -42.47
N THR A 19 14.01 -19.21 -42.82
CA THR A 19 14.25 -20.54 -42.24
C THR A 19 15.25 -20.45 -41.10
N VAL A 20 14.93 -21.09 -39.98
CA VAL A 20 15.78 -21.10 -38.78
C VAL A 20 16.56 -22.42 -38.71
N PRO A 21 17.91 -22.39 -38.69
CA PRO A 21 18.71 -23.59 -38.48
C PRO A 21 18.42 -24.26 -37.12
N ARG A 22 18.38 -25.60 -37.10
CA ARG A 22 18.05 -26.40 -35.88
C ARG A 22 19.00 -26.13 -34.69
N GLY A 23 20.22 -25.66 -34.94
CA GLY A 23 21.24 -25.37 -33.93
C GLY A 23 21.14 -23.99 -33.27
N TRP A 24 20.21 -23.12 -33.69
CA TRP A 24 20.15 -21.78 -33.14
C TRP A 24 19.67 -21.76 -31.69
N SER A 25 20.35 -20.98 -30.87
CA SER A 25 19.94 -20.68 -29.50
C SER A 25 18.74 -19.73 -29.50
N LYS A 26 17.99 -19.71 -28.40
CA LYS A 26 16.85 -18.79 -28.25
C LYS A 26 17.24 -17.32 -28.50
N SER A 27 18.42 -16.90 -28.04
CA SER A 27 18.91 -15.53 -28.23
C SER A 27 19.25 -15.24 -29.70
N GLN A 28 19.83 -16.20 -30.43
CA GLN A 28 20.10 -16.05 -31.87
C GLN A 28 18.81 -15.91 -32.68
N ILE A 29 17.78 -16.68 -32.32
CA ILE A 29 16.46 -16.60 -32.95
C ILE A 29 15.81 -15.24 -32.67
N ILE A 30 15.90 -14.74 -31.42
CA ILE A 30 15.41 -13.39 -31.06
C ILE A 30 16.15 -12.33 -31.87
N HIS A 31 17.49 -12.36 -31.92
CA HIS A 31 18.29 -11.41 -32.68
C HIS A 31 17.93 -11.41 -34.16
N ARG A 32 17.74 -12.60 -34.76
CA ARG A 32 17.32 -12.68 -36.16
C ARG A 32 15.94 -12.11 -36.38
N LEU A 33 14.99 -12.43 -35.51
CA LEU A 33 13.63 -11.90 -35.58
C LEU A 33 13.64 -10.37 -35.45
N GLU A 34 14.54 -9.81 -34.63
CA GLU A 34 14.77 -8.37 -34.54
C GLU A 34 15.31 -7.77 -35.85
N GLU A 35 16.30 -8.40 -36.49
CA GLU A 35 16.83 -7.97 -37.79
C GLU A 35 15.77 -7.98 -38.89
N VAL A 36 14.99 -9.06 -38.98
CA VAL A 36 13.97 -9.26 -40.02
C VAL A 36 12.84 -8.25 -39.86
N SER A 37 12.39 -8.05 -38.63
CA SER A 37 11.32 -7.08 -38.36
C SER A 37 11.78 -5.65 -38.65
N ARG A 38 13.05 -5.30 -38.36
CA ARG A 38 13.64 -4.00 -38.73
C ARG A 38 13.72 -3.81 -40.25
N ARG A 39 14.10 -4.85 -41.00
CA ARG A 39 14.15 -4.83 -42.47
C ARG A 39 12.76 -4.70 -43.09
N ASN A 40 11.76 -5.35 -42.51
CA ASN A 40 10.38 -5.37 -42.99
C ASN A 40 9.56 -4.16 -42.50
N GLY A 41 10.14 -3.26 -41.70
CA GLY A 41 9.45 -2.10 -41.13
C GLY A 41 8.37 -2.46 -40.12
N ILE A 42 8.37 -3.69 -39.59
CA ILE A 42 7.43 -4.14 -38.56
C ILE A 42 8.03 -3.79 -37.21
N PRO A 43 7.44 -2.87 -36.42
CA PRO A 43 7.94 -2.55 -35.10
C PRO A 43 7.86 -3.79 -34.21
N LEU A 44 8.99 -4.27 -33.70
CA LEU A 44 8.97 -5.31 -32.68
C LEU A 44 8.41 -4.70 -31.41
N LEU A 45 7.25 -5.17 -30.99
CA LEU A 45 6.72 -4.86 -29.67
C LEU A 45 7.69 -5.43 -28.63
N SER A 46 8.42 -4.53 -27.98
CA SER A 46 9.20 -4.88 -26.79
C SER A 46 8.21 -5.32 -25.71
N ASN A 47 8.26 -6.58 -25.30
CA ASN A 47 7.41 -7.07 -24.19
C ASN A 47 7.83 -6.52 -22.81
N LYS A 48 8.83 -5.61 -22.75
CA LYS A 48 9.15 -4.91 -21.51
C LYS A 48 8.03 -3.90 -21.31
N LYS A 49 7.01 -4.27 -20.51
CA LYS A 49 5.98 -3.32 -20.06
C LYS A 49 6.68 -2.05 -19.60
N GLU A 50 6.39 -0.94 -20.27
CA GLU A 50 6.99 0.33 -19.92
C GLU A 50 6.68 0.60 -18.44
N LYS A 51 7.71 0.93 -17.67
CA LYS A 51 7.51 1.26 -16.27
C LYS A 51 6.87 2.63 -16.23
N THR A 52 5.74 2.74 -15.54
CA THR A 52 5.16 4.05 -15.29
C THR A 52 6.16 4.94 -14.55
N PRO A 53 6.07 6.27 -14.71
CA PRO A 53 6.93 7.21 -13.98
C PRO A 53 6.89 6.96 -12.46
N LEU A 54 5.70 6.72 -11.92
CA LEU A 54 5.50 6.38 -10.51
C LEU A 54 6.26 5.11 -10.12
N LYS A 55 6.10 4.03 -10.89
CA LYS A 55 6.79 2.76 -10.62
C LYS A 55 8.30 2.92 -10.66
N THR A 56 8.83 3.71 -11.59
CA THR A 56 10.27 3.97 -11.69
C THR A 56 10.78 4.65 -10.42
N LYS A 57 10.16 5.75 -10.00
CA LYS A 57 10.53 6.50 -8.79
C LYS A 57 10.40 5.65 -7.52
N VAL A 58 9.32 4.88 -7.36
CA VAL A 58 9.14 3.99 -6.20
C VAL A 58 10.19 2.88 -6.18
N THR A 59 10.56 2.31 -7.33
CA THR A 59 11.63 1.29 -7.37
C THR A 59 13.00 1.86 -7.02
N GLU A 60 13.27 3.10 -7.42
CA GLU A 60 14.48 3.81 -7.09
C GLU A 60 14.55 4.13 -5.60
N LEU A 61 13.46 4.62 -5.02
CA LEU A 61 13.31 4.84 -3.58
C LEU A 61 13.56 3.56 -2.78
N ASN A 62 12.92 2.45 -3.15
CA ASN A 62 13.10 1.16 -2.47
C ASN A 62 14.53 0.63 -2.56
N LYS A 63 15.24 0.93 -3.67
CA LYS A 63 16.66 0.59 -3.81
C LYS A 63 17.52 1.44 -2.87
N ALA A 64 17.26 2.75 -2.80
CA ALA A 64 17.98 3.68 -1.94
C ALA A 64 17.72 3.43 -0.44
N ALA A 65 16.50 2.99 -0.08
CA ALA A 65 16.10 2.70 1.30
C ALA A 65 16.90 1.58 1.98
N ARG A 66 17.67 0.80 1.22
CA ARG A 66 18.59 -0.22 1.77
C ARG A 66 19.72 0.38 2.62
N ASN A 67 20.05 1.66 2.40
CA ASN A 67 21.05 2.38 3.18
C ASN A 67 20.56 3.81 3.46
N LYS A 68 20.55 4.20 4.74
CA LYS A 68 20.06 5.52 5.17
C LYS A 68 20.82 6.67 4.51
N ALA A 69 22.14 6.56 4.35
CA ALA A 69 22.95 7.61 3.73
C ALA A 69 22.59 7.83 2.25
N THR A 70 22.40 6.74 1.49
CA THR A 70 21.98 6.82 0.09
C THR A 70 20.56 7.34 -0.05
N LEU A 71 19.66 6.96 0.86
CA LEU A 71 18.29 7.47 0.89
C LEU A 71 18.26 8.98 1.15
N VAL A 72 18.99 9.45 2.16
CA VAL A 72 19.06 10.89 2.48
C VAL A 72 19.60 11.69 1.31
N LYS A 73 20.67 11.19 0.65
CA LYS A 73 21.25 11.84 -0.54
C LYS A 73 20.23 11.98 -1.68
N LEU A 74 19.56 10.88 -2.03
CA LEU A 74 18.54 10.88 -3.09
C LEU A 74 17.41 11.86 -2.76
N LEU A 75 16.92 11.88 -1.53
CA LEU A 75 15.82 12.76 -1.13
C LEU A 75 16.22 14.25 -1.07
N GLN A 76 17.47 14.57 -0.72
CA GLN A 76 17.98 15.95 -0.72
C GLN A 76 18.33 16.45 -2.13
N GLU A 77 18.96 15.64 -2.96
CA GLU A 77 19.46 16.06 -4.28
C GLU A 77 18.40 15.97 -5.37
N GLU A 78 17.64 14.86 -5.43
CA GLU A 78 16.71 14.60 -6.51
C GLU A 78 15.31 15.14 -6.21
N TYR A 79 14.86 14.97 -4.96
CA TYR A 79 13.53 15.41 -4.54
C TYR A 79 13.54 16.76 -3.83
N MET A 80 14.72 17.35 -3.58
CA MET A 80 14.89 18.66 -2.93
C MET A 80 14.10 18.78 -1.61
N MET A 81 13.98 17.68 -0.87
CA MET A 81 13.23 17.63 0.39
C MET A 81 14.12 18.06 1.57
N GLU A 82 13.56 18.87 2.47
CA GLU A 82 14.19 19.18 3.74
C GLU A 82 14.05 18.01 4.71
N ILE A 83 15.13 17.26 4.86
CA ILE A 83 15.13 16.04 5.67
C ILE A 83 15.81 16.29 7.00
N ASN A 84 15.14 15.89 8.07
CA ASN A 84 15.75 15.80 9.38
C ASN A 84 16.69 14.56 9.45
N PRO A 85 17.99 14.75 9.76
CA PRO A 85 18.95 13.64 9.90
C PRO A 85 18.56 12.58 10.95
N LEU A 86 17.74 12.96 11.95
CA LEU A 86 17.30 12.07 13.03
C LEU A 86 16.15 11.14 12.61
N HIS A 87 15.48 11.38 11.48
CA HIS A 87 14.40 10.52 11.02
C HIS A 87 14.89 9.09 10.75
N THR A 88 14.04 8.13 11.11
CA THR A 88 14.26 6.71 10.79
C THR A 88 14.08 6.48 9.29
N ILE A 89 14.68 5.41 8.75
CA ILE A 89 14.49 5.03 7.33
C ILE A 89 13.00 4.93 6.98
N ARG A 90 12.18 4.37 7.87
CA ARG A 90 10.73 4.24 7.66
C ARG A 90 10.04 5.60 7.52
N GLN A 91 10.37 6.56 8.38
CA GLN A 91 9.82 7.93 8.30
C GLN A 91 10.25 8.64 7.01
N LEU A 92 11.52 8.46 6.62
CA LEU A 92 12.04 9.01 5.36
C LEU A 92 11.34 8.42 4.14
N VAL A 93 11.18 7.10 4.10
CA VAL A 93 10.47 6.42 3.01
C VAL A 93 9.00 6.84 2.95
N SER A 94 8.33 6.98 4.09
CA SER A 94 6.93 7.45 4.12
C SER A 94 6.80 8.85 3.53
N ALA A 95 7.61 9.81 4.01
CA ALA A 95 7.59 11.18 3.51
C ALA A 95 7.97 11.25 2.02
N ALA A 96 8.94 10.45 1.59
CA ALA A 96 9.33 10.34 0.20
C ALA A 96 8.22 9.78 -0.70
N LEU A 97 7.51 8.75 -0.23
CA LEU A 97 6.39 8.17 -0.98
C LEU A 97 5.28 9.20 -1.16
N ASP A 98 4.91 9.93 -0.10
CA ASP A 98 3.92 11.00 -0.18
C ASP A 98 4.32 12.05 -1.22
N HIS A 99 5.58 12.51 -1.17
CA HIS A 99 6.13 13.44 -2.15
C HIS A 99 6.10 12.89 -3.59
N ILE A 100 6.48 11.63 -3.78
CA ILE A 100 6.43 10.94 -5.09
C ILE A 100 4.98 10.89 -5.61
N TYR A 101 4.02 10.53 -4.76
CA TYR A 101 2.61 10.45 -5.15
C TYR A 101 2.03 11.81 -5.55
N GLU A 102 2.49 12.89 -4.93
CA GLU A 102 2.04 14.27 -5.23
C GLU A 102 2.67 14.85 -6.50
N HIS A 103 3.96 14.60 -6.75
CA HIS A 103 4.72 15.30 -7.80
C HIS A 103 4.93 14.50 -9.08
N THR A 104 4.57 13.21 -9.10
CA THR A 104 4.76 12.37 -10.29
C THR A 104 3.58 12.49 -11.25
N ALA A 105 3.82 12.51 -12.56
CA ALA A 105 2.76 12.48 -13.56
C ALA A 105 1.85 11.24 -13.37
N VAL A 106 0.54 11.45 -13.46
CA VAL A 106 -0.49 10.42 -13.24
C VAL A 106 -0.67 9.59 -14.52
N SER A 107 -0.67 8.26 -14.41
CA SER A 107 -0.83 7.35 -15.54
C SER A 107 -1.95 6.34 -15.30
N LYS A 108 -2.66 5.97 -16.37
CA LYS A 108 -3.70 4.93 -16.36
C LYS A 108 -3.19 3.53 -15.99
N ASP A 109 -1.90 3.29 -16.23
CA ASP A 109 -1.20 2.04 -15.94
C ASP A 109 -0.62 2.00 -14.51
N ASP A 110 -0.80 3.06 -13.72
CA ASP A 110 -0.43 3.08 -12.30
C ASP A 110 -1.33 2.12 -11.51
N LEU A 111 -0.74 1.47 -10.50
CA LEU A 111 -1.45 0.59 -9.57
C LEU A 111 -2.20 1.40 -8.52
N VAL A 112 -3.39 0.93 -8.11
CA VAL A 112 -4.18 1.55 -7.02
C VAL A 112 -3.34 1.63 -5.74
N GLY A 113 -2.69 0.54 -5.34
CA GLY A 113 -1.76 0.55 -4.20
C GLY A 113 -2.39 0.71 -2.81
N PHE A 114 -3.73 0.75 -2.71
CA PHE A 114 -4.47 0.78 -1.45
C PHE A 114 -5.80 0.01 -1.56
N GLY A 115 -6.39 -0.32 -0.40
CA GLY A 115 -7.71 -0.94 -0.33
C GLY A 115 -7.80 -2.32 -0.97
N ARG A 116 -9.04 -2.72 -1.31
CA ARG A 116 -9.34 -4.06 -1.87
C ARG A 116 -8.72 -4.30 -3.24
N HIS A 117 -8.63 -3.26 -4.07
CA HIS A 117 -8.18 -3.34 -5.46
C HIS A 117 -6.71 -2.90 -5.65
N HIS A 118 -5.89 -3.01 -4.60
CA HIS A 118 -4.51 -2.51 -4.56
C HIS A 118 -3.60 -3.04 -5.69
N ASP A 119 -3.89 -4.23 -6.20
CA ASP A 119 -3.14 -4.95 -7.24
C ASP A 119 -3.62 -4.64 -8.67
N LEU A 120 -4.73 -3.91 -8.82
CA LEU A 120 -5.27 -3.50 -10.11
C LEU A 120 -4.70 -2.15 -10.55
N THR A 121 -4.68 -1.93 -11.86
CA THR A 121 -4.37 -0.61 -12.43
C THR A 121 -5.55 0.33 -12.30
N TYR A 122 -5.30 1.63 -12.41
CA TYR A 122 -6.33 2.65 -12.43
C TYR A 122 -7.37 2.38 -13.53
N GLN A 123 -6.90 2.05 -14.74
CA GLN A 123 -7.78 1.72 -15.86
C GLN A 123 -8.63 0.47 -15.58
N ALA A 124 -8.02 -0.64 -15.17
CA ALA A 124 -8.74 -1.88 -14.91
C ALA A 124 -9.79 -1.72 -13.80
N THR A 125 -9.47 -0.92 -12.77
CA THR A 125 -10.38 -0.62 -11.67
C THR A 125 -11.58 0.19 -12.13
N ARG A 126 -11.36 1.20 -12.98
CA ARG A 126 -12.43 2.01 -13.58
C ARG A 126 -13.37 1.17 -14.45
N ASP A 127 -12.81 0.30 -15.27
CA ASP A 127 -13.57 -0.52 -16.22
C ASP A 127 -14.40 -1.61 -15.50
N SER A 128 -13.86 -2.18 -14.42
CA SER A 128 -14.47 -3.33 -13.74
C SER A 128 -15.33 -2.94 -12.52
N TYR A 129 -15.01 -1.82 -11.86
CA TYR A 129 -15.59 -1.44 -10.57
C TYR A 129 -16.01 0.05 -10.53
N PRO A 130 -17.00 0.47 -11.33
CA PRO A 130 -17.43 1.88 -11.39
C PRO A 130 -17.95 2.40 -10.04
N GLN A 131 -18.60 1.55 -9.23
CA GLN A 131 -19.05 1.92 -7.88
C GLN A 131 -17.88 2.23 -6.94
N TYR A 132 -16.76 1.50 -7.06
CA TYR A 132 -15.55 1.77 -6.28
C TYR A 132 -14.95 3.13 -6.63
N CYS A 133 -14.95 3.51 -7.92
CA CYS A 133 -14.50 4.82 -8.37
C CYS A 133 -15.38 5.97 -7.83
N THR A 134 -16.68 5.76 -7.66
CA THR A 134 -17.56 6.73 -7.01
C THR A 134 -17.23 6.89 -5.53
N TRP A 135 -17.02 5.77 -4.81
CA TRP A 135 -16.56 5.80 -3.42
C TRP A 135 -15.23 6.54 -3.27
N VAL A 136 -14.22 6.23 -4.09
CA VAL A 136 -12.91 6.92 -4.05
C VAL A 136 -13.07 8.44 -4.19
N ARG A 137 -13.89 8.90 -5.14
CA ARG A 137 -14.12 10.35 -5.33
C ARG A 137 -14.80 10.97 -4.12
N GLN A 138 -15.84 10.33 -3.61
CA GLN A 138 -16.57 10.81 -2.44
C GLN A 138 -15.65 10.91 -1.21
N THR A 139 -14.95 9.82 -0.89
CA THR A 139 -13.99 9.77 0.22
C THR A 139 -12.89 10.81 0.08
N SER A 140 -12.35 11.03 -1.12
CA SER A 140 -11.32 12.05 -1.34
C SER A 140 -11.76 13.49 -1.07
N ARG A 141 -13.08 13.76 -1.14
CA ARG A 141 -13.68 15.09 -0.92
C ARG A 141 -14.17 15.28 0.51
N GLU A 142 -14.70 14.23 1.12
CA GLU A 142 -15.28 14.29 2.46
C GLU A 142 -14.22 14.21 3.56
N GLU A 143 -13.22 13.35 3.39
CA GLU A 143 -12.19 13.13 4.40
C GLU A 143 -11.00 14.07 4.17
N LYS A 144 -10.59 14.75 5.25
CA LYS A 144 -9.44 15.67 5.21
C LYS A 144 -8.10 14.92 5.31
N GLU A 145 -8.08 13.78 6.00
CA GLU A 145 -6.90 12.95 6.24
C GLU A 145 -6.95 11.65 5.43
N VAL A 146 -6.90 11.81 4.11
CA VAL A 146 -6.89 10.69 3.17
C VAL A 146 -5.47 10.35 2.76
N CYS A 147 -5.19 9.06 2.54
CA CYS A 147 -3.88 8.64 2.03
C CYS A 147 -3.59 9.27 0.65
N THR A 148 -2.33 9.66 0.44
CA THR A 148 -1.86 10.34 -0.79
C THR A 148 -2.16 9.53 -2.05
N ALA A 149 -2.09 8.19 -1.97
CA ALA A 149 -2.43 7.28 -3.06
C ALA A 149 -3.92 7.36 -3.47
N LEU A 150 -4.85 7.44 -2.50
CA LEU A 150 -6.28 7.58 -2.80
C LEU A 150 -6.59 8.93 -3.42
N ARG A 151 -5.99 10.01 -2.90
CA ARG A 151 -6.13 11.36 -3.49
C ARG A 151 -5.62 11.37 -4.94
N ARG A 152 -4.47 10.75 -5.20
CA ARG A 152 -3.91 10.64 -6.56
C ARG A 152 -4.85 9.89 -7.50
N PHE A 153 -5.44 8.79 -7.06
CA PHE A 153 -6.40 8.04 -7.89
C PHE A 153 -7.67 8.85 -8.16
N ALA A 154 -8.18 9.59 -7.16
CA ALA A 154 -9.32 10.49 -7.35
C ALA A 154 -9.03 11.58 -8.39
N VAL A 155 -7.85 12.22 -8.32
CA VAL A 155 -7.42 13.24 -9.30
C VAL A 155 -7.38 12.65 -10.72
N TRP A 156 -6.89 11.42 -10.88
CA TRP A 156 -6.90 10.74 -12.19
C TRP A 156 -8.33 10.54 -12.73
N LEU A 157 -9.26 10.11 -11.87
CA LEU A 157 -10.65 9.87 -12.26
C LEU A 157 -11.34 11.15 -12.74
N GLU A 158 -11.06 12.28 -12.09
CA GLU A 158 -11.60 13.59 -12.47
C GLU A 158 -11.00 14.11 -13.79
N GLN A 159 -9.71 13.87 -14.04
CA GLN A 159 -9.05 14.24 -15.30
C GLN A 159 -9.60 13.47 -16.50
N GLU A 160 -9.82 12.16 -16.37
CA GLU A 160 -10.38 11.33 -17.45
C GLU A 160 -11.86 11.64 -17.73
N GLU A 161 -12.65 12.02 -16.72
CA GLU A 161 -14.04 12.47 -16.93
C GLU A 161 -14.11 13.82 -17.66
N SER A 162 -13.14 14.70 -17.39
CA SER A 162 -13.04 16.02 -18.04
C SER A 162 -12.58 15.94 -19.50
N ASN A 163 -12.05 14.79 -19.92
CA ASN A 163 -11.52 14.55 -21.25
C ASN A 163 -12.31 13.41 -21.92
N PRO A 164 -13.55 13.66 -22.37
CA PRO A 164 -14.37 12.61 -22.99
C PRO A 164 -13.71 12.16 -24.30
N ILE A 165 -13.14 10.96 -24.29
CA ILE A 165 -12.74 10.24 -25.50
C ILE A 165 -14.03 9.95 -26.29
N PRO A 166 -14.09 10.25 -27.61
CA PRO A 166 -15.30 10.02 -28.40
C PRO A 166 -15.73 8.55 -28.35
N GLU A 167 -16.99 8.33 -28.02
CA GLU A 167 -17.66 7.02 -27.95
C GLU A 167 -17.58 6.26 -29.28
N ASN A 168 -16.57 5.41 -29.46
CA ASN A 168 -16.65 4.34 -30.46
C ASN A 168 -15.75 3.13 -30.14
N VAL A 169 -15.75 2.63 -28.90
CA VAL A 169 -15.22 1.29 -28.59
C VAL A 169 -16.02 0.66 -27.44
N VAL A 170 -17.35 0.61 -27.54
CA VAL A 170 -18.16 -0.22 -26.62
C VAL A 170 -18.89 -1.27 -27.42
N LYS A 171 -18.15 -2.26 -27.93
CA LYS A 171 -18.74 -3.54 -28.31
C LYS A 171 -17.85 -4.70 -27.87
N THR A 172 -18.49 -5.55 -27.06
CA THR A 172 -18.22 -6.98 -26.93
C THR A 172 -17.21 -7.40 -25.87
N ILE A 173 -17.59 -7.33 -24.59
CA ILE A 173 -17.46 -8.47 -23.67
C ILE A 173 -18.71 -8.50 -22.76
N LYS A 174 -19.76 -9.19 -23.22
CA LYS A 174 -20.77 -9.74 -22.30
C LYS A 174 -20.15 -11.02 -21.72
N THR A 175 -19.74 -10.99 -20.47
CA THR A 175 -19.53 -12.21 -19.68
C THR A 175 -20.34 -12.07 -18.40
N THR A 176 -21.45 -12.81 -18.43
CA THR A 176 -22.28 -13.29 -17.33
C THR A 176 -21.84 -12.86 -15.93
N VAL A 177 -22.54 -11.86 -15.41
CA VAL A 177 -22.72 -11.63 -13.98
C VAL A 177 -23.49 -12.84 -13.42
N GLN A 178 -22.81 -13.65 -12.62
CA GLN A 178 -23.49 -14.27 -11.49
C GLN A 178 -23.17 -13.40 -10.28
N GLU A 179 -24.22 -12.76 -9.79
CA GLU A 179 -24.32 -12.10 -8.50
C GLU A 179 -24.61 -13.19 -7.45
N PRO A 180 -23.79 -13.31 -6.40
CA PRO A 180 -24.25 -13.93 -5.15
C PRO A 180 -24.63 -12.84 -4.14
N PRO A 181 -25.71 -13.06 -3.37
CA PRO A 181 -26.53 -12.02 -2.74
C PRO A 181 -25.91 -11.41 -1.48
N GLU A 182 -26.40 -10.21 -1.17
CA GLU A 182 -26.21 -9.48 0.08
C GLU A 182 -26.58 -10.29 1.35
N GLU A 183 -25.83 -9.97 2.42
CA GLU A 183 -26.10 -10.15 3.85
C GLU A 183 -26.24 -11.56 4.44
N ILE A 184 -25.24 -11.95 5.24
CA ILE A 184 -25.47 -12.78 6.43
C ILE A 184 -24.73 -12.16 7.63
N PRO A 185 -25.42 -11.94 8.77
CA PRO A 185 -24.82 -11.41 9.98
C PRO A 185 -23.86 -12.41 10.63
N VAL A 186 -22.66 -11.92 10.95
CA VAL A 186 -21.69 -12.63 11.79
C VAL A 186 -22.24 -12.82 13.20
N LYS A 187 -22.37 -14.08 13.64
CA LYS A 187 -22.35 -14.45 15.05
C LYS A 187 -21.28 -15.52 15.31
N PRO A 188 -20.62 -15.46 16.48
CA PRO A 188 -19.32 -16.09 16.73
C PRO A 188 -19.42 -17.60 16.99
N VAL A 189 -18.34 -18.30 16.63
CA VAL A 189 -18.09 -19.69 17.00
C VAL A 189 -17.75 -19.75 18.49
N ALA A 190 -18.57 -20.45 19.27
CA ALA A 190 -18.20 -21.00 20.57
C ALA A 190 -18.72 -22.43 20.71
N MET A 191 -17.92 -23.21 21.42
CA MET A 191 -17.83 -24.66 21.47
C MET A 191 -19.04 -25.35 22.15
N ALA A 192 -19.29 -26.61 21.75
CA ALA A 192 -20.43 -27.43 22.14
C ALA A 192 -20.51 -27.83 23.63
N LYS A 193 -21.75 -27.89 24.16
CA LYS A 193 -22.37 -29.02 24.90
C LYS A 193 -23.84 -28.71 25.25
N SER A 194 -24.75 -29.62 24.92
CA SER A 194 -26.21 -29.61 25.20
C SER A 194 -26.53 -30.01 26.67
N PRO A 195 -27.80 -30.22 27.12
CA PRO A 195 -29.12 -29.84 26.58
C PRO A 195 -30.09 -29.24 27.66
N ALA A 196 -31.16 -28.54 27.26
CA ALA A 196 -32.53 -28.81 27.74
C ALA A 196 -33.57 -27.80 27.21
N ARG A 197 -34.72 -28.39 26.88
CA ARG A 197 -35.96 -27.91 26.27
C ARG A 197 -36.80 -27.00 27.19
N ARG A 198 -37.32 -25.88 26.69
CA ARG A 198 -38.73 -25.49 26.90
C ARG A 198 -39.19 -24.41 25.91
N SER A 199 -40.29 -24.73 25.25
CA SER A 199 -41.09 -23.89 24.36
C SER A 199 -41.87 -22.84 25.15
N VAL A 200 -41.95 -21.61 24.63
CA VAL A 200 -43.17 -20.79 24.64
C VAL A 200 -43.16 -19.86 23.42
N ALA A 201 -44.26 -19.86 22.68
CA ALA A 201 -44.55 -18.88 21.64
C ALA A 201 -45.09 -17.60 22.30
N ALA A 202 -44.74 -16.44 21.77
CA ALA A 202 -45.54 -15.23 21.90
C ALA A 202 -45.25 -14.31 20.71
N SER A 203 -46.21 -14.26 19.80
CA SER A 203 -46.39 -13.18 18.84
C SER A 203 -46.86 -11.91 19.58
N SER A 204 -46.26 -10.75 19.29
CA SER A 204 -47.02 -9.49 19.30
C SER A 204 -46.28 -8.40 18.54
N VAL A 205 -46.93 -7.94 17.48
CA VAL A 205 -46.75 -6.67 16.80
C VAL A 205 -46.99 -5.52 17.79
N GLY A 206 -46.11 -4.51 17.81
CA GLY A 206 -46.35 -3.30 18.62
C GLY A 206 -45.25 -2.24 18.60
N SER A 207 -45.51 -1.16 17.86
CA SER A 207 -45.16 0.26 18.13
C SER A 207 -43.74 0.66 18.59
N VAL A 208 -42.99 1.32 17.69
CA VAL A 208 -41.56 1.64 17.81
C VAL A 208 -41.21 2.94 18.54
N THR A 209 -42.17 3.61 19.19
CA THR A 209 -41.95 4.98 19.73
C THR A 209 -41.63 5.06 21.22
N SER A 210 -41.81 3.99 22.00
CA SER A 210 -41.55 4.03 23.47
C SER A 210 -40.12 3.63 23.86
N VAL A 211 -39.39 2.91 23.01
CA VAL A 211 -38.05 2.36 23.34
C VAL A 211 -36.97 3.45 23.36
N ARG A 212 -37.19 4.61 22.72
CA ARG A 212 -36.18 5.67 22.60
C ARG A 212 -35.94 6.46 23.90
N THR A 213 -36.91 6.51 24.81
CA THR A 213 -36.78 7.29 26.05
C THR A 213 -36.02 6.54 27.14
N GLU A 214 -36.15 5.21 27.18
CA GLU A 214 -35.48 4.35 28.17
C GLU A 214 -33.97 4.27 27.90
N VAL A 215 -33.58 4.12 26.63
CA VAL A 215 -32.16 4.10 26.21
C VAL A 215 -31.47 5.45 26.48
N LEU A 216 -32.19 6.58 26.37
CA LEU A 216 -31.64 7.90 26.71
C LEU A 216 -31.45 8.09 28.21
N ALA A 217 -32.32 7.53 29.05
CA ALA A 217 -32.18 7.59 30.50
C ALA A 217 -30.95 6.79 30.98
N GLU A 218 -30.74 5.60 30.40
CA GLU A 218 -29.56 4.76 30.68
C GLU A 218 -28.24 5.42 30.23
N LEU A 219 -28.27 6.14 29.10
CA LEU A 219 -27.12 6.94 28.63
C LEU A 219 -26.78 8.12 29.55
N LEU A 220 -27.79 8.76 30.16
CA LEU A 220 -27.55 9.86 31.11
C LEU A 220 -26.97 9.36 32.43
N ASP A 221 -27.38 8.18 32.89
CA ASP A 221 -26.88 7.58 34.13
C ASP A 221 -25.42 7.11 33.98
N THR A 222 -25.10 6.46 32.86
CA THR A 222 -23.71 6.06 32.55
C THR A 222 -22.75 7.24 32.38
N VAL A 223 -23.21 8.37 31.83
CA VAL A 223 -22.41 9.61 31.76
C VAL A 223 -22.18 10.21 33.15
N LYS A 224 -23.13 10.03 34.08
CA LYS A 224 -23.01 10.51 35.45
C LYS A 224 -21.99 9.68 36.25
N ASP A 225 -22.00 8.37 36.10
CA ASP A 225 -21.01 7.47 36.70
C ASP A 225 -19.59 7.73 36.15
N LEU A 226 -19.46 7.91 34.83
CA LEU A 226 -18.16 8.28 34.21
C LEU A 226 -17.63 9.62 34.72
N LYS A 227 -18.51 10.58 35.03
CA LYS A 227 -18.11 11.88 35.59
C LYS A 227 -17.59 11.73 37.02
N GLU A 228 -18.15 10.82 37.82
CA GLU A 228 -17.65 10.52 39.17
C GLU A 228 -16.29 9.80 39.13
N GLU A 229 -16.11 8.85 38.22
CA GLU A 229 -14.81 8.16 38.04
C GLU A 229 -13.70 9.11 37.56
N VAL A 230 -14.01 10.04 36.63
CA VAL A 230 -13.05 11.05 36.17
C VAL A 230 -12.72 12.07 37.27
N ALA A 231 -13.68 12.38 38.16
CA ALA A 231 -13.41 13.22 39.32
C ALA A 231 -12.50 12.52 40.34
N ALA A 232 -12.67 11.20 40.54
CA ALA A 232 -11.81 10.40 41.42
C ALA A 232 -10.39 10.23 40.86
N LEU A 233 -10.23 10.14 39.53
CA LEU A 233 -8.93 10.01 38.86
C LEU A 233 -8.15 11.35 38.75
N LYS A 234 -8.77 12.48 39.10
CA LYS A 234 -8.15 13.82 39.10
C LYS A 234 -7.61 14.26 40.46
N GLY A 235 -7.44 13.33 41.40
CA GLY A 235 -6.63 13.50 42.61
C GLY A 235 -5.13 13.69 42.28
N PRO A 236 -4.32 14.24 43.20
CA PRO A 236 -3.02 14.83 42.88
C PRO A 236 -2.10 13.81 42.22
N SER A 237 -1.62 14.20 41.02
CA SER A 237 -0.66 13.49 40.19
C SER A 237 0.60 13.11 40.98
N GLU A 238 0.61 11.91 41.56
CA GLU A 238 1.82 11.30 42.10
C GLU A 238 2.76 10.91 40.94
N GLU A 239 3.81 11.69 40.88
CA GLU A 239 4.98 11.61 40.03
C GLU A 239 5.61 10.19 40.09
N ARG A 240 5.68 9.50 38.94
CA ARG A 240 6.32 8.19 38.83
C ARG A 240 7.80 8.26 39.26
N PRO A 241 8.26 7.40 40.19
CA PRO A 241 9.66 7.37 40.59
C PRO A 241 10.53 6.80 39.45
N ARG A 242 11.50 7.60 38.98
CA ARG A 242 12.57 7.14 38.07
C ARG A 242 13.37 6.01 38.73
N LYS A 243 13.58 4.93 37.98
CA LYS A 243 14.37 3.75 38.33
C LYS A 243 15.77 4.17 38.80
N LYS A 244 16.06 3.99 40.10
CA LYS A 244 17.40 4.13 40.69
C LYS A 244 18.34 3.07 40.13
N GLU A 245 19.51 3.49 39.68
CA GLU A 245 20.67 2.63 39.45
C GLU A 245 21.10 1.98 40.78
N SER A 246 21.22 0.65 40.79
CA SER A 246 21.86 -0.06 41.89
C SER A 246 23.35 -0.18 41.63
N ARG A 247 24.14 0.60 42.39
CA ARG A 247 25.58 0.44 42.53
C ARG A 247 25.89 0.00 43.97
N SER A 248 26.36 -1.24 44.13
CA SER A 248 27.22 -1.77 45.22
C SER A 248 27.42 -3.28 44.98
N GLY A 249 28.57 -3.91 45.15
CA GLY A 249 29.93 -3.52 45.55
C GLY A 249 30.96 -4.43 44.82
N ALA A 250 32.20 -3.98 44.60
CA ALA A 250 33.40 -4.29 45.41
C ALA A 250 33.74 -5.80 45.42
N SER A 251 34.95 -6.30 45.13
CA SER A 251 36.32 -5.77 45.19
C SER A 251 37.26 -6.78 44.51
N SER A 252 38.32 -6.34 43.83
CA SER A 252 39.62 -7.02 43.93
C SER A 252 40.76 -6.09 43.52
N LEU A 253 41.72 -5.95 44.43
CA LEU A 253 42.96 -5.20 44.34
C LEU A 253 43.90 -5.75 43.27
N GLN A 254 44.60 -4.84 42.58
CA GLN A 254 46.04 -4.85 42.22
C GLN A 254 46.23 -3.68 41.23
N GLY A 255 46.88 -2.55 41.53
CA GLY A 255 47.99 -2.31 42.43
C GLY A 255 49.31 -2.31 41.65
N TYR A 256 49.53 -1.34 40.73
CA TYR A 256 50.87 -0.98 40.24
C TYR A 256 50.92 0.49 39.80
N THR A 257 51.47 1.34 40.67
CA THR A 257 52.20 2.54 40.29
C THR A 257 53.67 2.18 40.21
N MET A 258 54.35 2.47 39.11
CA MET A 258 55.74 2.94 39.13
C MET A 258 55.98 3.92 37.98
N VAL A 259 56.40 5.10 38.39
CA VAL A 259 57.07 6.17 37.65
C VAL A 259 58.32 5.64 36.96
N THR A 260 58.58 6.07 35.70
CA THR A 260 59.87 6.64 35.26
C THR A 260 59.74 7.24 33.85
N ASN A 261 59.87 8.56 33.76
CA ASN A 261 60.50 9.25 32.63
C ASN A 261 62.02 9.11 32.80
N PRO A 262 62.82 8.83 31.76
CA PRO A 262 63.49 9.94 31.08
C PRO A 262 63.85 9.65 29.60
N GLY A 263 64.25 10.69 28.85
CA GLY A 263 65.23 10.48 27.78
C GLY A 263 65.01 11.22 26.48
N ASP A 264 65.13 12.54 26.56
CA ASP A 264 65.75 13.41 25.56
C ASP A 264 66.92 12.74 24.83
N LYS A 265 66.89 12.65 23.49
CA LYS A 265 68.07 12.51 22.63
C LYS A 265 67.82 13.11 21.23
N GLN A 266 68.44 14.28 21.06
CA GLN A 266 69.20 14.81 19.90
C GLN A 266 68.49 14.99 18.56
#